data_AF-A0A1G3RMY8-F1
#
_entry.id   AF-A0A1G3RMY8-F1
#
_cell.length_a   1.000
_cell.length_b   1.000
_cell.length_c   1.000
_cell.angle_alpha   90.00
_cell.angle_beta   90.00
_cell.angle_gamma   90.00
#
_symmetry.space_group_name_H-M   'P 1'
#
loop_
_entity.id
_entity.type
_entity.pdbx_description
1 polymer ?
#
loop_
_entity_poly.entity_id
_entity_poly.type
_entity_poly.pdbx_seq_one_letter_code
_entity_poly.pdbx_strand_id
1 'polypeptide(L)'
;MATALQSILEGLRNVEFILLRKADVQAFLKREALTLADKALAALYDDLFAFNAYLGRIEPYDAIEDLPFWEYSVCLEWCESHMMFGGIFDLTLENAKRFLGNIRRYFDYLVSTGKLDDTSQIDKAIKHICSGKKLKLVTKIPYTGKESYTSLVIGKETISFSMSDYWILVLHASLFDDSWTTLLEAAFGLSKERVQQVKDLKAKMGRAGMAGVRDIIYQDVSRADLEQARKWFYATST
;
A
#
# COMPACT_ATOMS: atom_id res chain seq x y z
N MET A 1 -27.40 17.78 23.43
CA MET A 1 -26.44 16.73 23.03
C MET A 1 -26.10 16.97 21.58
N ALA A 2 -24.83 17.13 21.22
CA ALA A 2 -24.41 17.12 19.82
C ALA A 2 -24.70 15.72 19.25
N THR A 3 -25.25 15.65 18.04
CA THR A 3 -25.43 14.36 17.35
C THR A 3 -24.05 13.78 17.01
N ALA A 4 -23.93 12.46 16.87
CA ALA A 4 -22.64 11.84 16.51
C ALA A 4 -22.01 12.48 15.26
N LEU A 5 -22.83 12.79 14.25
CA LEU A 5 -22.39 13.50 13.04
C LEU A 5 -21.73 14.85 13.35
N GLN A 6 -22.29 15.65 14.26
CA GLN A 6 -21.72 16.95 14.59
C GLN A 6 -20.34 16.80 15.23
N SER A 7 -20.20 15.90 16.21
CA SER A 7 -18.92 15.59 16.85
C SER A 7 -17.87 15.09 15.85
N ILE A 8 -18.27 14.21 14.93
CA ILE A 8 -17.40 13.69 13.86
C ILE A 8 -16.92 14.82 12.94
N LEU A 9 -17.84 15.69 12.47
CA LEU A 9 -17.49 16.79 11.58
C LEU A 9 -16.58 17.84 12.25
N GLU A 10 -16.74 18.05 13.56
CA GLU A 10 -15.83 18.88 14.35
C GLU A 10 -14.43 18.25 14.45
N GLY A 11 -14.35 16.94 14.75
CA GLY A 11 -13.08 16.19 14.79
C GLY A 11 -12.32 16.21 13.47
N LEU A 12 -13.04 16.12 12.34
CA LEU A 12 -12.46 16.17 11.01
C LEU A 12 -11.78 17.51 10.64
N ARG A 13 -12.04 18.60 11.36
CA ARG A 13 -11.52 19.93 11.00
C ARG A 13 -10.00 19.99 10.88
N ASN A 14 -9.29 19.23 11.71
CA ASN A 14 -7.83 19.24 11.76
C ASN A 14 -7.18 17.95 11.23
N VAL A 15 -7.98 17.02 10.69
CA VAL A 15 -7.46 15.79 10.09
C VAL A 15 -6.96 16.08 8.68
N GLU A 16 -5.69 15.78 8.45
CA GLU A 16 -5.10 15.72 7.12
C GLU A 16 -5.41 14.35 6.50
N PHE A 17 -5.82 14.37 5.24
CA PHE A 17 -6.08 13.15 4.49
C PHE A 17 -5.05 13.02 3.37
N ILE A 18 -4.48 11.82 3.24
CA ILE A 18 -3.36 11.54 2.35
C ILE A 18 -3.89 11.22 0.95
N LEU A 19 -4.45 10.01 0.75
CA LEU A 19 -5.03 9.57 -0.52
C LEU A 19 -6.52 9.85 -0.63
N LEU A 20 -7.20 10.11 0.50
CA LEU A 20 -8.62 10.41 0.51
C LEU A 20 -8.84 11.93 0.48
N ARG A 21 -9.96 12.38 -0.09
CA ARG A 21 -10.33 13.80 -0.01
C ARG A 21 -11.26 14.03 1.17
N LYS A 22 -10.87 14.93 2.08
CA LYS A 22 -11.67 15.32 3.25
C LYS A 22 -13.11 15.70 2.91
N ALA A 23 -13.31 16.45 1.83
CA ALA A 23 -14.65 16.87 1.39
C ALA A 23 -15.54 15.66 1.04
N ASP A 24 -14.95 14.61 0.48
CA ASP A 24 -15.67 13.41 0.06
C ASP A 24 -16.00 12.54 1.27
N VAL A 25 -15.08 12.41 2.24
CA VAL A 25 -15.35 11.76 3.52
C VAL A 25 -16.47 12.47 4.28
N GLN A 26 -16.45 13.81 4.33
CA GLN A 26 -17.51 14.58 4.98
C GLN A 26 -18.87 14.43 4.28
N ALA A 27 -18.89 14.46 2.95
CA ALA A 27 -20.12 14.28 2.18
C ALA A 27 -20.68 12.86 2.35
N PHE A 28 -19.82 11.85 2.35
CA PHE A 28 -20.18 10.46 2.62
C PHE A 28 -20.78 10.28 4.02
N LEU A 29 -20.11 10.76 5.07
CA LEU A 29 -20.59 10.64 6.45
C LEU A 29 -21.94 11.35 6.66
N LYS A 30 -22.15 12.51 6.03
CA LYS A 30 -23.45 13.19 6.03
C LYS A 30 -24.55 12.35 5.35
N ARG A 31 -24.22 11.66 4.24
CA ARG A 31 -25.16 10.75 3.56
C ARG A 31 -25.52 9.57 4.46
N GLU A 32 -24.52 8.92 5.05
CA GLU A 32 -24.72 7.73 5.89
C GLU A 32 -25.44 8.06 7.20
N ALA A 33 -25.29 9.28 7.74
CA ALA A 33 -26.03 9.74 8.92
C ALA A 33 -27.55 9.83 8.71
N LEU A 34 -28.04 9.80 7.46
CA LEU A 34 -29.48 9.76 7.18
C LEU A 34 -30.10 8.39 7.44
N THR A 35 -29.28 7.33 7.50
CA THR A 35 -29.75 5.93 7.59
C THR A 35 -29.12 5.15 8.73
N LEU A 36 -27.91 5.52 9.18
CA LEU A 36 -27.22 4.85 10.27
C LEU A 36 -27.54 5.49 11.62
N ALA A 37 -27.68 4.64 12.64
CA ALA A 37 -27.70 5.08 14.02
C ALA A 37 -26.32 5.62 14.46
N ASP A 38 -26.30 6.53 15.43
CA ASP A 38 -25.09 7.21 15.93
C ASP A 38 -23.92 6.27 16.24
N LYS A 39 -24.17 5.12 16.89
CA LYS A 39 -23.12 4.14 17.19
C LYS A 39 -22.49 3.52 15.93
N ALA A 40 -23.31 3.24 14.91
CA ALA A 40 -22.83 2.68 13.65
C ALA A 40 -22.09 3.74 12.82
N LEU A 41 -22.58 4.99 12.86
CA LEU A 41 -21.91 6.12 12.21
C LEU A 41 -20.54 6.41 12.86
N ALA A 42 -20.44 6.34 14.18
CA ALA A 42 -19.18 6.47 14.90
C ALA A 42 -18.19 5.37 14.52
N ALA A 43 -18.62 4.10 14.51
CA ALA A 43 -17.76 2.98 14.09
C ALA A 43 -17.30 3.09 12.63
N LEU A 44 -18.17 3.58 11.74
CA LEU A 44 -17.81 3.87 10.34
C LEU A 44 -16.74 4.97 10.25
N TYR A 45 -16.89 6.04 11.03
CA TYR A 45 -15.90 7.11 11.10
C TYR A 45 -14.56 6.60 11.66
N ASP A 46 -14.58 5.84 12.75
CA ASP A 46 -13.37 5.30 13.38
C ASP A 46 -12.58 4.42 12.39
N ASP A 47 -13.26 3.61 11.57
CA ASP A 47 -12.63 2.78 10.55
C ASP A 47 -11.98 3.61 9.43
N LEU A 48 -12.70 4.63 8.92
CA LEU A 48 -12.14 5.52 7.90
C LEU A 48 -10.98 6.36 8.44
N PHE A 49 -11.06 6.78 9.70
CA PHE A 49 -10.00 7.50 10.38
C PHE A 49 -8.76 6.62 10.55
N ALA A 50 -8.91 5.39 11.05
CA ALA A 50 -7.83 4.42 11.20
C ALA A 50 -7.18 4.08 9.86
N PHE A 51 -7.99 3.89 8.81
CA PHE A 51 -7.47 3.66 7.47
C PHE A 51 -6.67 4.88 6.97
N ASN A 52 -7.19 6.10 7.12
CA ASN A 52 -6.44 7.31 6.74
C ASN A 52 -5.14 7.48 7.54
N ALA A 53 -5.15 7.17 8.84
CA ALA A 53 -3.96 7.20 9.68
C ALA A 53 -2.89 6.19 9.19
N TYR A 54 -3.33 4.98 8.80
CA TYR A 54 -2.45 3.99 8.18
C TYR A 54 -1.86 4.49 6.85
N LEU A 55 -2.69 5.09 5.98
CA LEU A 55 -2.22 5.65 4.71
C LEU A 55 -1.18 6.76 4.90
N GLY A 56 -1.17 7.46 6.05
CA GLY A 56 -0.14 8.44 6.37
C GLY A 56 1.22 7.87 6.74
N ARG A 57 1.31 6.55 6.97
CA ARG A 57 2.56 5.85 7.31
C ARG A 57 3.24 5.23 6.08
N ILE A 58 2.47 4.85 5.07
CA ILE A 58 3.00 4.11 3.93
C ILE A 58 3.64 5.06 2.91
N GLU A 59 4.58 4.53 2.13
CA GLU A 59 5.12 5.26 0.98
C GLU A 59 3.96 5.64 0.03
N PRO A 60 4.01 6.82 -0.60
CA PRO A 60 2.89 7.33 -1.37
C PRO A 60 2.61 6.44 -2.58
N TYR A 61 1.38 5.94 -2.65
CA TYR A 61 0.76 5.48 -3.89
C TYR A 61 0.22 6.70 -4.64
N ASP A 62 0.24 6.68 -5.97
CA ASP A 62 -0.28 7.78 -6.80
C ASP A 62 -1.80 7.93 -6.62
N ALA A 63 -2.51 6.81 -6.51
CA ALA A 63 -3.94 6.74 -6.27
C ALA A 63 -4.31 5.64 -5.27
N ILE A 64 -5.52 5.71 -4.69
CA ILE A 64 -5.99 4.70 -3.74
C ILE A 64 -6.29 3.36 -4.42
N GLU A 65 -6.58 3.39 -5.73
CA GLU A 65 -6.77 2.23 -6.60
C GLU A 65 -5.49 1.39 -6.76
N ASP A 66 -4.32 2.03 -6.63
CA ASP A 66 -3.03 1.36 -6.73
C ASP A 66 -2.69 0.55 -5.47
N LEU A 67 -3.47 0.71 -4.40
CA LEU A 67 -3.26 0.01 -3.14
C LEU A 67 -3.54 -1.50 -3.34
N PRO A 68 -2.51 -2.36 -3.25
CA PRO A 68 -2.69 -3.77 -3.56
C PRO A 68 -3.50 -4.48 -2.46
N PHE A 69 -4.24 -5.52 -2.82
CA PHE A 69 -5.13 -6.22 -1.88
C PHE A 69 -4.47 -6.69 -0.57
N TRP A 70 -3.17 -6.98 -0.59
CA TRP A 70 -2.43 -7.46 0.58
C TRP A 70 -2.12 -6.34 1.56
N GLU A 71 -2.08 -5.09 1.12
CA GLU A 71 -1.84 -3.91 1.95
C GLU A 71 -2.93 -3.76 3.03
N TYR A 72 -4.17 -4.16 2.70
CA TYR A 72 -5.27 -4.19 3.66
C TYR A 72 -5.03 -5.18 4.82
N SER A 73 -4.22 -6.23 4.62
CA SER A 73 -3.80 -7.11 5.71
C SER A 73 -2.84 -6.38 6.65
N VAL A 74 -1.85 -5.71 6.08
CA VAL A 74 -0.85 -4.93 6.83
C VAL A 74 -1.54 -3.78 7.58
N CYS A 75 -2.53 -3.14 6.96
CA CYS A 75 -3.37 -2.14 7.60
C CYS A 75 -4.11 -2.69 8.83
N LEU A 76 -4.70 -3.88 8.76
CA LEU A 76 -5.40 -4.49 9.89
C LEU A 76 -4.44 -4.78 11.05
N GLU A 77 -3.26 -5.34 10.76
CA GLU A 77 -2.21 -5.61 11.76
C GLU A 77 -1.68 -4.32 12.40
N TRP A 78 -1.51 -3.28 11.59
CA TRP A 78 -1.11 -1.98 12.10
C TRP A 78 -2.19 -1.36 12.99
N CYS A 79 -3.47 -1.43 12.58
CA CYS A 79 -4.57 -0.88 13.35
C CYS A 79 -4.69 -1.56 14.72
N GLU A 80 -4.57 -2.89 14.79
CA GLU A 80 -4.61 -3.61 16.07
C GLU A 80 -3.51 -3.16 17.04
N SER A 81 -2.31 -2.93 16.52
CA SER A 81 -1.14 -2.57 17.34
C SER A 81 -1.03 -1.08 17.70
N HIS A 82 -1.69 -0.18 16.96
CA HIS A 82 -1.50 1.27 17.09
C HIS A 82 -2.77 2.07 17.40
N MET A 83 -3.95 1.55 17.06
CA MET A 83 -5.20 2.27 17.30
C MET A 83 -5.72 1.97 18.71
N MET A 84 -5.55 2.91 19.62
CA MET A 84 -6.03 2.83 21.01
C MET A 84 -7.55 3.07 21.13
N PHE A 85 -8.36 2.31 20.39
CA PHE A 85 -9.83 2.47 20.34
C PHE A 85 -10.57 1.27 20.95
N GLY A 86 -10.10 0.75 22.09
CA GLY A 86 -10.65 -0.48 22.66
C GLY A 86 -10.60 -1.67 21.67
N GLY A 87 -11.26 -2.78 22.00
CA GLY A 87 -11.18 -4.02 21.22
C GLY A 87 -11.82 -4.00 19.81
N ILE A 88 -12.17 -2.82 19.27
CA ILE A 88 -12.83 -2.70 17.96
C ILE A 88 -11.87 -3.00 16.79
N PHE A 89 -10.56 -2.92 17.05
CA PHE A 89 -9.49 -3.23 16.08
C PHE A 89 -8.76 -4.54 16.41
N ASP A 90 -9.21 -5.30 17.42
CA ASP A 90 -8.66 -6.64 17.67
C ASP A 90 -8.76 -7.48 16.39
N LEU A 91 -7.71 -8.27 16.10
CA LEU A 91 -7.59 -9.11 14.90
C LEU A 91 -8.56 -10.31 14.93
N THR A 92 -9.85 -10.02 14.84
CA THR A 92 -10.93 -10.98 14.72
C THR A 92 -11.56 -10.91 13.34
N LEU A 93 -12.19 -12.01 12.89
CA LEU A 93 -12.88 -12.05 11.62
C LEU A 93 -14.06 -11.05 11.55
N GLU A 94 -14.74 -10.82 12.68
CA GLU A 94 -15.85 -9.88 12.78
C GLU A 94 -15.38 -8.44 12.57
N ASN A 95 -14.34 -8.04 13.30
CA ASN A 95 -13.76 -6.70 13.19
C ASN A 95 -13.18 -6.44 11.80
N ALA A 96 -12.47 -7.42 11.21
CA ALA A 96 -11.94 -7.29 9.87
C ALA A 96 -13.04 -7.13 8.80
N LYS A 97 -14.16 -7.86 8.93
CA LYS A 97 -15.32 -7.72 8.03
C LYS A 97 -15.98 -6.35 8.16
N ARG A 98 -16.13 -5.86 9.38
CA ARG A 98 -16.66 -4.52 9.66
C ARG A 98 -15.75 -3.45 9.05
N PHE A 99 -14.47 -3.49 9.36
CA PHE A 99 -13.46 -2.53 8.91
C PHE A 99 -13.37 -2.46 7.38
N LEU A 100 -13.07 -3.59 6.73
CA LEU A 100 -12.94 -3.64 5.27
C LEU A 100 -14.28 -3.38 4.58
N GLY A 101 -15.41 -3.79 5.18
CA GLY A 101 -16.75 -3.51 4.66
C GLY A 101 -17.09 -2.02 4.70
N ASN A 102 -16.66 -1.29 5.73
CA ASN A 102 -16.85 0.14 5.85
C ASN A 102 -15.99 0.94 4.86
N ILE A 103 -14.73 0.53 4.67
CA ILE A 103 -13.88 1.11 3.61
C ILE A 103 -14.49 0.83 2.23
N ARG A 104 -14.95 -0.40 1.99
CA ARG A 104 -15.63 -0.78 0.75
C ARG A 104 -16.86 0.08 0.48
N ARG A 105 -17.69 0.31 1.50
CA ARG A 105 -18.88 1.17 1.37
C ARG A 105 -18.51 2.60 0.98
N TYR A 106 -17.42 3.13 1.51
CA TYR A 106 -16.91 4.43 1.11
C TYR A 106 -16.41 4.43 -0.35
N PHE A 107 -15.71 3.38 -0.78
CA PHE A 107 -15.28 3.26 -2.17
C PHE A 107 -16.46 3.14 -3.13
N ASP A 108 -17.52 2.42 -2.78
CA ASP A 108 -18.77 2.38 -3.56
C ASP A 108 -19.41 3.77 -3.69
N TYR A 109 -19.30 4.61 -2.65
CA TYR A 109 -19.72 6.00 -2.74
C TYR A 109 -18.85 6.81 -3.72
N LEU A 110 -17.54 6.62 -3.72
CA LEU A 110 -16.65 7.31 -4.66
C LEU A 110 -16.89 6.87 -6.11
N VAL A 111 -17.07 5.56 -6.35
CA VAL A 111 -17.45 5.03 -7.67
C VAL A 111 -18.76 5.63 -8.15
N SER A 112 -19.80 5.64 -7.29
CA SER A 112 -21.11 6.19 -7.67
C SER A 112 -21.12 7.70 -7.91
N THR A 113 -20.06 8.41 -7.48
CA THR A 113 -19.85 9.84 -7.76
C THR A 113 -18.79 10.11 -8.83
N GLY A 114 -18.27 9.06 -9.48
CA GLY A 114 -17.27 9.17 -10.56
C GLY A 114 -15.89 9.63 -10.10
N LYS A 115 -15.52 9.36 -8.85
CA LYS A 115 -14.25 9.76 -8.23
C LYS A 115 -13.27 8.60 -8.01
N LEU A 116 -13.71 7.39 -8.30
CA LEU A 116 -12.93 6.16 -8.21
C LEU A 116 -13.34 5.27 -9.39
N ASP A 117 -12.37 4.65 -10.05
CA ASP A 117 -12.64 3.84 -11.24
C ASP A 117 -13.14 2.44 -10.87
N ASP A 118 -12.50 1.78 -9.90
CA ASP A 118 -12.87 0.44 -9.48
C ASP A 118 -12.55 0.14 -8.00
N THR A 119 -13.09 -0.98 -7.53
CA THR A 119 -12.99 -1.46 -6.16
C THR A 119 -12.37 -2.87 -6.08
N SER A 120 -11.70 -3.30 -7.15
CA SER A 120 -11.27 -4.68 -7.34
C SER A 120 -10.26 -5.13 -6.29
N GLN A 121 -9.35 -4.24 -5.86
CA GLN A 121 -8.36 -4.55 -4.84
C GLN A 121 -8.98 -4.78 -3.47
N ILE A 122 -9.93 -3.94 -3.05
CA ILE A 122 -10.62 -4.12 -1.77
C ILE A 122 -11.55 -5.35 -1.79
N ASP A 123 -12.18 -5.66 -2.93
CA ASP A 123 -12.93 -6.92 -3.10
C ASP A 123 -12.04 -8.14 -2.95
N LYS A 124 -10.88 -8.09 -3.61
CA LYS A 124 -9.88 -9.15 -3.52
C LYS A 124 -9.38 -9.31 -2.09
N ALA A 125 -9.18 -8.20 -1.37
CA ALA A 125 -8.80 -8.19 0.04
C ALA A 125 -9.87 -8.84 0.91
N ILE A 126 -11.13 -8.40 0.81
CA ILE A 126 -12.27 -8.98 1.56
C ILE A 126 -12.40 -10.48 1.28
N LYS A 127 -12.35 -10.88 0.00
CA LYS A 127 -12.43 -12.29 -0.39
C LYS A 127 -11.25 -13.10 0.16
N HIS A 128 -10.05 -12.55 0.16
CA HIS A 128 -8.87 -13.25 0.67
C HIS A 128 -8.89 -13.37 2.19
N ILE A 129 -8.97 -12.22 2.87
CA ILE A 129 -8.78 -12.05 4.31
C ILE A 129 -9.98 -12.58 5.10
N CYS A 130 -11.20 -12.30 4.62
CA CYS A 130 -12.44 -12.54 5.36
C CYS A 130 -13.21 -13.79 4.91
N SER A 131 -12.65 -14.62 4.01
CA SER A 131 -13.34 -15.84 3.55
C SER A 131 -13.27 -16.98 4.56
N GLY A 132 -14.42 -17.64 4.76
CA GLY A 132 -14.53 -18.83 5.61
C GLY A 132 -14.76 -18.48 7.08
N LYS A 133 -14.22 -19.33 7.97
CA LYS A 133 -14.47 -19.28 9.43
C LYS A 133 -13.36 -18.60 10.25
N LYS A 134 -12.22 -18.31 9.64
CA LYS A 134 -11.04 -17.74 10.30
C LYS A 134 -10.48 -16.59 9.48
N LEU A 135 -9.91 -15.60 10.16
CA LEU A 135 -9.17 -14.50 9.56
C LEU A 135 -7.91 -15.03 8.86
N LYS A 136 -7.63 -14.56 7.65
CA LYS A 136 -6.48 -14.98 6.82
C LYS A 136 -5.63 -13.79 6.43
N LEU A 137 -4.77 -13.35 7.34
CA LEU A 137 -3.81 -12.29 7.07
C LEU A 137 -2.72 -12.79 6.11
N VAL A 138 -2.22 -11.88 5.28
CA VAL A 138 -1.16 -12.15 4.31
C VAL A 138 0.18 -12.19 5.05
N THR A 139 0.69 -13.40 5.30
CA THR A 139 1.96 -13.60 6.02
C THR A 139 3.20 -13.42 5.15
N LYS A 140 3.04 -13.54 3.83
CA LYS A 140 4.09 -13.26 2.85
C LYS A 140 3.54 -12.37 1.75
N ILE A 141 4.05 -11.14 1.70
CA ILE A 141 3.62 -10.15 0.72
C ILE A 141 3.99 -10.64 -0.70
N PRO A 142 3.02 -10.78 -1.62
CA PRO A 142 3.23 -11.27 -2.97
C PRO A 142 3.68 -10.12 -3.88
N TYR A 143 4.83 -9.51 -3.59
CA TYR A 143 5.38 -8.41 -4.38
C TYR A 143 5.48 -8.80 -5.87
N THR A 144 5.02 -7.90 -6.72
CA THR A 144 5.06 -8.00 -8.19
C THR A 144 6.24 -7.22 -8.78
N GLY A 145 6.86 -6.36 -7.99
CA GLY A 145 7.98 -5.49 -8.35
C GLY A 145 7.55 -4.04 -8.63
N LYS A 146 6.27 -3.77 -8.84
CA LYS A 146 5.77 -2.41 -9.08
C LYS A 146 5.58 -1.60 -7.81
N GLU A 147 5.50 -2.29 -6.67
CA GLU A 147 5.18 -1.66 -5.40
C GLU A 147 6.33 -0.78 -4.92
N SER A 148 6.00 0.31 -4.22
CA SER A 148 7.01 1.21 -3.65
C SER A 148 7.86 0.48 -2.62
N TYR A 149 9.18 0.72 -2.66
CA TYR A 149 10.14 0.21 -1.68
C TYR A 149 10.62 1.32 -0.76
N THR A 150 11.11 2.42 -1.33
CA THR A 150 11.61 3.58 -0.58
C THR A 150 11.63 4.83 -1.44
N SER A 151 11.56 6.01 -0.81
CA SER A 151 11.81 7.28 -1.46
C SER A 151 12.92 8.06 -0.74
N LEU A 152 13.82 8.67 -1.51
CA LEU A 152 14.95 9.45 -0.99
C LEU A 152 14.85 10.90 -1.47
N VAL A 153 15.03 11.85 -0.56
CA VAL A 153 15.03 13.28 -0.88
C VAL A 153 16.47 13.73 -1.12
N ILE A 154 16.78 14.12 -2.35
CA ILE A 154 18.10 14.63 -2.76
C ILE A 154 17.93 16.07 -3.23
N GLY A 155 18.38 17.01 -2.39
CA GLY A 155 18.17 18.44 -2.65
C GLY A 155 16.69 18.81 -2.63
N LYS A 156 16.10 19.06 -3.81
CA LYS A 156 14.66 19.38 -3.98
C LYS A 156 13.89 18.29 -4.72
N GLU A 157 14.54 17.19 -5.09
CA GLU A 157 13.93 16.09 -5.83
C GLU A 157 13.67 14.91 -4.89
N THR A 158 12.50 14.29 -5.02
CA THR A 158 12.19 13.01 -4.39
C THR A 158 12.39 11.92 -5.43
N ILE A 159 13.29 10.97 -5.14
CA ILE A 159 13.58 9.83 -6.01
C ILE A 159 12.98 8.59 -5.37
N SER A 160 11.97 8.02 -6.02
CA SER A 160 11.30 6.80 -5.56
C SER A 160 11.86 5.55 -6.23
N PHE A 161 12.00 4.51 -5.43
CA PHE A 161 12.47 3.18 -5.81
C PHE A 161 11.35 2.17 -5.57
N SER A 162 11.12 1.31 -6.57
CA SER A 162 10.17 0.21 -6.44
C SER A 162 10.86 -1.06 -5.93
N MET A 163 10.05 -2.07 -5.59
CA MET A 163 10.54 -3.41 -5.26
C MET A 163 11.36 -4.03 -6.39
N SER A 164 11.03 -3.74 -7.66
CA SER A 164 11.84 -4.16 -8.80
C SER A 164 13.22 -3.53 -8.79
N ASP A 165 13.32 -2.24 -8.43
CA ASP A 165 14.60 -1.55 -8.35
C ASP A 165 15.48 -2.18 -7.27
N TYR A 166 14.90 -2.42 -6.09
CA TYR A 166 15.57 -3.13 -4.99
C TYR A 166 16.09 -4.50 -5.44
N TRP A 167 15.25 -5.33 -6.07
CA TRP A 167 15.67 -6.66 -6.52
C TRP A 167 16.74 -6.62 -7.60
N ILE A 168 16.67 -5.70 -8.55
CA ILE A 168 17.72 -5.53 -9.56
C ILE A 168 19.05 -5.17 -8.88
N LEU A 169 19.04 -4.29 -7.87
CA LEU A 169 20.24 -3.92 -7.11
C LEU A 169 20.78 -5.06 -6.23
N VAL A 170 19.90 -5.87 -5.64
CA VAL A 170 20.29 -7.11 -4.94
C VAL A 170 21.03 -8.05 -5.88
N LEU A 171 20.50 -8.27 -7.10
CA LEU A 171 21.13 -9.12 -8.10
C LEU A 171 22.44 -8.52 -8.61
N HIS A 172 22.47 -7.22 -8.85
CA HIS A 172 23.67 -6.48 -9.26
C HIS A 172 24.84 -6.75 -8.31
N ALA A 173 24.61 -6.58 -7.00
CA ALA A 173 25.62 -6.76 -5.97
C ALA A 173 25.96 -8.24 -5.70
N SER A 174 24.98 -9.15 -5.81
CA SER A 174 25.16 -10.52 -5.30
C SER A 174 25.47 -11.56 -6.38
N LEU A 175 25.03 -11.37 -7.62
CA LEU A 175 25.17 -12.35 -8.71
C LEU A 175 25.98 -11.84 -9.89
N PHE A 176 26.11 -10.52 -10.03
CA PHE A 176 26.73 -9.89 -11.18
C PHE A 176 27.95 -9.07 -10.82
N ASP A 177 28.50 -9.23 -9.62
CA ASP A 177 29.76 -8.60 -9.15
C ASP A 177 29.82 -7.08 -9.42
N ASP A 178 28.70 -6.40 -9.19
CA ASP A 178 28.52 -4.97 -9.45
C ASP A 178 28.75 -4.55 -10.92
N SER A 179 28.53 -5.47 -11.86
CA SER A 179 28.61 -5.22 -13.31
C SER A 179 27.23 -4.99 -13.93
N TRP A 180 26.90 -3.72 -14.15
CA TRP A 180 25.73 -3.33 -14.95
C TRP A 180 25.71 -3.95 -16.34
N THR A 181 26.88 -4.17 -16.95
CA THR A 181 26.99 -4.76 -18.29
C THR A 181 26.51 -6.21 -18.27
N THR A 182 27.01 -7.02 -17.33
CA THR A 182 26.65 -8.44 -17.20
C THR A 182 25.18 -8.61 -16.83
N LEU A 183 24.66 -7.75 -15.94
CA LEU A 183 23.24 -7.72 -15.60
C LEU A 183 22.36 -7.33 -16.81
N LEU A 184 22.79 -6.38 -17.64
CA LEU A 184 22.09 -6.01 -18.87
C LEU A 184 22.08 -7.15 -19.89
N GLU A 185 23.21 -7.84 -20.08
CA GLU A 185 23.30 -9.02 -20.95
C GLU A 185 22.34 -10.13 -20.50
N ALA A 186 22.28 -10.38 -19.18
CA ALA A 186 21.31 -11.33 -18.62
C ALA A 186 19.86 -10.87 -18.90
N ALA A 187 19.55 -9.57 -18.74
CA ALA A 187 18.23 -9.04 -19.02
C ALA A 187 17.84 -9.15 -20.51
N PHE A 188 18.79 -8.96 -21.44
CA PHE A 188 18.58 -9.13 -22.88
C PHE A 188 18.13 -10.54 -23.25
N GLY A 189 18.63 -11.56 -22.54
CA GLY A 189 18.21 -12.94 -22.71
C GLY A 189 16.79 -13.25 -22.22
N LEU A 190 16.14 -12.31 -21.51
CA LEU A 190 14.83 -12.52 -20.89
C LEU A 190 13.72 -11.77 -21.61
N SER A 191 13.77 -10.43 -21.63
CA SER A 191 12.74 -9.62 -22.29
C SER A 191 13.19 -8.17 -22.50
N LYS A 192 12.55 -7.48 -23.45
CA LYS A 192 12.76 -6.04 -23.67
C LYS A 192 12.39 -5.21 -22.44
N GLU A 193 11.37 -5.62 -21.68
CA GLU A 193 10.92 -4.94 -20.47
C GLU A 193 11.97 -5.02 -19.36
N ARG A 194 12.59 -6.19 -19.16
CA ARG A 194 13.69 -6.36 -18.19
C ARG A 194 14.90 -5.50 -18.55
N VAL A 195 15.26 -5.45 -19.84
CA VAL A 195 16.33 -4.57 -20.32
C VAL A 195 16.02 -3.11 -19.99
N GLN A 196 14.78 -2.67 -20.22
CA GLN A 196 14.38 -1.30 -19.96
C GLN A 196 14.47 -0.96 -18.48
N GLN A 197 13.96 -1.82 -17.59
CA GLN A 197 14.03 -1.60 -16.14
C GLN A 197 15.47 -1.51 -15.62
N VAL A 198 16.39 -2.35 -16.11
CA VAL A 198 17.80 -2.26 -15.71
C VAL A 198 18.43 -0.95 -16.20
N LYS A 199 18.12 -0.51 -17.42
CA LYS A 199 18.62 0.77 -17.96
C LYS A 199 18.08 1.97 -17.18
N ASP A 200 16.78 1.97 -16.90
CA ASP A 200 16.11 3.03 -16.15
C ASP A 200 16.67 3.12 -14.74
N LEU A 201 16.87 1.98 -14.07
CA LEU A 201 17.48 1.97 -12.75
C LEU A 201 18.93 2.43 -12.78
N LYS A 202 19.75 1.98 -13.74
CA LYS A 202 21.13 2.47 -13.88
C LYS A 202 21.17 3.99 -14.06
N ALA A 203 20.28 4.54 -14.89
CA ALA A 203 20.16 5.99 -15.09
C ALA A 203 19.66 6.69 -13.82
N LYS A 204 18.71 6.09 -13.10
CA LYS A 204 18.19 6.58 -11.81
C LYS A 204 19.30 6.68 -10.76
N MET A 205 20.08 5.62 -10.57
CA MET A 205 21.23 5.58 -9.65
C MET A 205 22.29 6.61 -10.04
N GLY A 206 22.62 6.72 -11.33
CA GLY A 206 23.58 7.70 -11.84
C GLY A 206 23.16 9.16 -11.59
N ARG A 207 21.87 9.49 -11.79
CA ARG A 207 21.34 10.83 -11.46
C ARG A 207 21.36 11.11 -9.96
N ALA A 208 21.10 10.10 -9.13
CA ALA A 208 21.10 10.21 -7.68
C ALA A 208 22.52 10.24 -7.07
N GLY A 209 23.56 9.96 -7.85
CA GLY A 209 24.94 9.81 -7.33
C GLY A 209 25.13 8.55 -6.47
N MET A 210 24.29 7.54 -6.67
CA MET A 210 24.28 6.30 -5.89
C MET A 210 25.03 5.19 -6.63
N ALA A 211 25.68 4.31 -5.87
CA ALA A 211 26.55 3.26 -6.38
C ALA A 211 25.90 1.88 -6.34
N GLY A 212 24.97 1.60 -5.42
CA GLY A 212 24.38 0.27 -5.32
C GLY A 212 23.31 0.10 -4.25
N VAL A 213 22.97 -1.16 -3.98
CA VAL A 213 21.88 -1.54 -3.06
C VAL A 213 22.01 -0.90 -1.67
N ARG A 214 23.24 -0.71 -1.18
CA ARG A 214 23.53 -0.12 0.13
C ARG A 214 23.04 1.32 0.28
N ASP A 215 22.87 2.03 -0.81
CA ASP A 215 22.43 3.43 -0.79
C ASP A 215 20.91 3.56 -0.59
N ILE A 216 20.15 2.45 -0.71
CA ILE A 216 18.68 2.47 -0.64
C ILE A 216 18.09 1.50 0.39
N ILE A 217 18.90 0.65 1.04
CA ILE A 217 18.38 -0.36 1.98
C ILE A 217 18.24 0.17 3.41
N TYR A 218 17.20 -0.32 4.09
CA TYR A 218 17.01 -0.11 5.53
C TYR A 218 17.61 -1.24 6.39
N GLN A 219 17.89 -2.40 5.80
CA GLN A 219 18.40 -3.60 6.48
C GLN A 219 19.28 -4.42 5.54
N ASP A 220 20.12 -5.29 6.10
CA ASP A 220 20.97 -6.19 5.31
C ASP A 220 20.16 -7.07 4.36
N VAL A 221 20.70 -7.30 3.17
CA VAL A 221 20.11 -8.19 2.16
C VAL A 221 20.11 -9.61 2.70
N SER A 222 18.93 -10.19 2.91
CA SER A 222 18.80 -11.56 3.37
C SER A 222 18.88 -12.55 2.20
N ARG A 223 19.12 -13.82 2.51
CA ARG A 223 19.04 -14.90 1.51
C ARG A 223 17.65 -14.99 0.87
N ALA A 224 16.59 -14.68 1.62
CA ALA A 224 15.22 -14.69 1.12
C ALA A 224 14.99 -13.58 0.08
N ASP A 225 15.62 -12.41 0.25
CA ASP A 225 15.57 -11.31 -0.72
C ASP A 225 16.23 -11.71 -2.03
N LEU A 226 17.40 -12.34 -1.97
CA LEU A 226 18.10 -12.83 -3.16
C LEU A 226 17.29 -13.89 -3.91
N GLU A 227 16.71 -14.86 -3.19
CA GLU A 227 15.87 -15.90 -3.80
C GLU A 227 14.63 -15.30 -4.46
N GLN A 228 13.99 -14.30 -3.82
CA GLN A 228 12.84 -13.60 -4.38
C GLN A 228 13.22 -12.76 -5.59
N ALA A 229 14.33 -12.03 -5.55
CA ALA A 229 14.86 -11.23 -6.65
C ALA A 229 15.15 -12.11 -7.87
N ARG A 230 15.80 -13.27 -7.68
CA ARG A 230 16.04 -14.25 -8.74
C ARG A 230 14.75 -14.75 -9.33
N LYS A 231 13.82 -15.20 -8.48
CA LYS A 231 12.53 -15.72 -8.93
C LYS A 231 11.77 -14.71 -9.78
N TRP A 232 11.75 -13.45 -9.34
CA TRP A 232 11.07 -12.37 -10.07
C TRP A 232 11.78 -12.00 -11.38
N PHE A 233 13.10 -11.90 -11.36
CA PHE A 233 13.88 -11.46 -12.53
C PHE A 233 13.80 -12.48 -13.67
N TYR A 234 13.90 -13.77 -13.33
CA TYR A 234 13.84 -14.89 -14.28
C TYR A 234 12.44 -15.47 -14.50
N ALA A 235 11.39 -14.91 -13.88
CA ALA A 235 10.03 -15.32 -14.18
C ALA A 235 9.71 -14.97 -15.64
N THR A 236 9.24 -15.95 -16.41
CA THR A 236 8.70 -15.70 -17.76
C THR A 236 7.46 -14.84 -17.65
N SER A 237 7.46 -13.68 -18.31
CA SER A 237 6.24 -12.92 -18.59
C SER A 237 5.34 -13.80 -19.46
N THR A 238 4.33 -14.44 -18.86
CA THR A 238 3.23 -15.09 -19.60
C THR A 238 2.35 -14.06 -20.28
#